data_AF-A0A0L6WPI3-F1
#
_entry.id   AF-A0A0L6WPI3-F1
#
_cell.length_a   1.000
_cell.length_b   1.000
_cell.length_c   1.000
_cell.angle_alpha   90.00
_cell.angle_beta   90.00
_cell.angle_gamma   90.00
#
_symmetry.space_group_name_H-M   'P 1'
#
loop_
_entity.id
_entity.type
_entity.pdbx_description
1 polymer ?
#
loop_
_entity_poly.entity_id
_entity_poly.type
_entity_poly.pdbx_seq_one_letter_code
_entity_poly.pdbx_strand_id
1 'polypeptide(L)'
;METLFEHAGITSAKEKKKRIVEYVDAVTEKEWRGFDSFEDGKSWDDFVKELKDLDPEAVVNVGQVSYLDRICREHTQLSQSNVAEIHSLIRKFKGEAKLLSKVLHNSTLVNKFMQCFTPTFANVIEDKLLSKYGHFKDAARNRHEDEQYGLAEVITVVTALVGRKSLHSDRIISGDIETVGTKESLKKE
;
A
#
# COMPACT_ATOMS: atom_id res chain seq x y z
N MET A 1 3.17 19.75 -1.28
CA MET A 1 4.53 19.28 -1.69
C MET A 1 5.64 20.25 -1.27
N GLU A 2 5.51 21.57 -1.47
CA GLU A 2 6.49 22.58 -1.00
C GLU A 2 6.90 22.38 0.47
N THR A 3 5.90 22.26 1.36
CA THR A 3 6.08 22.11 2.80
C THR A 3 6.83 20.83 3.19
N LEU A 4 6.86 19.80 2.35
CA LEU A 4 7.63 18.58 2.61
C LEU A 4 9.12 18.79 2.35
N PHE A 5 9.45 19.52 1.28
CA PHE A 5 10.83 19.85 0.96
C PHE A 5 11.41 20.84 1.96
N GLU A 6 10.62 21.82 2.41
CA GLU A 6 11.00 22.75 3.47
C GLU A 6 11.33 22.02 4.78
N HIS A 7 10.45 21.12 5.25
CA HIS A 7 10.70 20.34 6.47
C HIS A 7 11.92 19.39 6.35
N ALA A 8 12.26 18.96 5.13
CA ALA A 8 13.41 18.11 4.86
C ALA A 8 14.70 18.89 4.57
N GLY A 9 14.66 20.23 4.57
CA GLY A 9 15.80 21.09 4.21
C GLY A 9 16.21 20.96 2.74
N ILE A 10 15.32 20.47 1.87
CA ILE A 10 15.58 20.27 0.45
C ILE A 10 15.26 21.56 -0.30
N THR A 11 16.29 22.27 -0.73
CA THR A 11 16.16 23.59 -1.38
C THR A 11 16.46 23.55 -2.87
N SER A 12 17.31 22.64 -3.33
CA SER A 12 17.73 22.60 -4.74
C SER A 12 16.63 22.02 -5.64
N ALA A 13 16.40 22.66 -6.79
CA ALA A 13 15.41 22.20 -7.77
C ALA A 13 15.68 20.76 -8.25
N LYS A 14 16.96 20.44 -8.47
CA LYS A 14 17.41 19.10 -8.87
C LYS A 14 17.01 18.04 -7.84
N GLU A 15 17.25 18.30 -6.55
CA GLU A 15 16.89 17.33 -5.51
C GLU A 15 15.37 17.24 -5.32
N LYS A 16 14.65 18.37 -5.38
CA LYS A 16 13.17 18.36 -5.33
C LYS A 16 12.57 17.47 -6.45
N LYS A 17 13.03 17.63 -7.69
CA LYS A 17 12.60 16.81 -8.85
C LYS A 17 12.95 15.34 -8.69
N LYS A 18 14.17 15.05 -8.23
CA LYS A 18 14.58 13.66 -7.96
C LYS A 18 13.71 13.00 -6.89
N ARG A 19 13.38 13.73 -5.83
CA ARG A 19 12.56 13.18 -4.74
C ARG A 19 11.11 13.06 -5.09
N ILE A 20 10.54 13.99 -5.86
CA ILE A 20 9.09 13.98 -6.11
C ILE A 20 8.64 12.75 -6.91
N VAL A 21 9.47 12.28 -7.84
CA VAL A 21 9.19 11.08 -8.61
C VAL A 21 9.27 9.78 -7.79
N GLU A 22 9.89 9.79 -6.61
CA GLU A 22 9.90 8.64 -5.69
C GLU A 22 8.54 8.42 -5.00
N TYR A 23 7.66 9.42 -5.04
CA TYR A 23 6.35 9.39 -4.37
C TYR A 23 5.17 9.05 -5.29
N VAL A 24 5.43 8.84 -6.59
CA VAL A 24 4.41 8.47 -7.58
C VAL A 24 4.62 7.05 -8.08
N ASP A 25 3.64 6.49 -8.81
CA ASP A 25 3.82 5.19 -9.44
C ASP A 25 4.69 5.28 -10.70
N ALA A 26 5.10 4.12 -11.21
CA ALA A 26 6.04 4.02 -12.33
C ALA A 26 5.53 4.65 -13.63
N VAL A 27 4.20 4.72 -13.83
CA VAL A 27 3.62 5.36 -15.02
C VAL A 27 3.77 6.87 -14.89
N THR A 28 3.33 7.43 -13.77
CA THR A 28 3.45 8.87 -13.49
C THR A 28 4.91 9.33 -13.39
N GLU A 29 5.80 8.52 -12.82
CA GLU A 29 7.25 8.81 -12.82
C GLU A 29 7.77 8.92 -14.25
N LYS A 30 7.43 7.97 -15.12
CA LYS A 30 7.86 7.96 -16.52
C LYS A 30 7.34 9.19 -17.26
N GLU A 31 6.09 9.58 -17.03
CA GLU A 31 5.47 10.78 -17.59
C GLU A 31 6.20 12.04 -17.13
N TRP A 32 6.39 12.22 -15.82
CA TRP A 32 7.01 13.42 -15.25
C TRP A 32 8.49 13.57 -15.63
N ARG A 33 9.22 12.46 -15.78
CA ARG A 33 10.60 12.47 -16.28
C ARG A 33 10.70 12.88 -17.74
N GLY A 34 9.61 12.80 -18.51
CA GLY A 34 9.54 13.21 -19.90
C GLY A 34 9.31 14.71 -20.09
N PHE A 35 9.09 15.48 -19.01
CA PHE A 35 8.88 16.92 -19.10
C PHE A 35 10.19 17.65 -19.40
N ASP A 36 10.14 18.66 -20.26
CA ASP A 36 11.30 19.51 -20.58
C ASP A 36 11.78 20.26 -19.34
N SER A 37 10.85 20.62 -18.44
CA SER A 37 11.19 21.21 -17.15
C SER A 37 11.84 20.25 -16.17
N PHE A 38 11.87 18.93 -16.41
CA PHE A 38 12.54 17.97 -15.53
C PHE A 38 14.08 17.99 -15.68
N GLU A 39 14.59 18.57 -16.77
CA GLU A 39 16.01 18.63 -17.08
C GLU A 39 16.86 19.35 -16.00
N ASP A 40 18.13 18.94 -15.92
CA ASP A 40 19.13 19.59 -15.07
C ASP A 40 19.28 21.08 -15.47
N GLY A 41 19.23 21.97 -14.50
CA GLY A 41 19.33 23.42 -14.71
C GLY A 41 18.00 24.16 -14.85
N LYS A 42 16.88 23.45 -15.02
CA LYS A 42 15.53 24.05 -14.96
C LYS A 42 15.10 24.27 -13.51
N SER A 43 14.31 25.32 -13.26
CA SER A 43 13.84 25.63 -11.90
C SER A 43 12.80 24.61 -11.42
N TRP A 44 12.53 24.61 -10.11
CA TRP A 44 11.45 23.83 -9.54
C TRP A 44 10.08 24.39 -9.97
N ASP A 45 9.97 25.72 -10.04
CA ASP A 45 8.73 26.40 -10.39
C ASP A 45 8.32 26.14 -11.84
N ASP A 46 9.28 26.06 -12.77
CA ASP A 46 9.00 25.66 -14.17
C ASP A 46 8.40 24.27 -14.25
N PHE A 47 8.92 23.33 -13.43
CA PHE A 47 8.39 21.97 -13.36
C PHE A 47 7.01 21.92 -12.74
N VAL A 48 6.79 22.64 -11.63
CA VAL A 48 5.47 22.74 -11.02
C VAL A 48 4.46 23.39 -11.97
N LYS A 49 4.88 24.37 -12.76
CA LYS A 49 4.04 25.02 -13.76
C LYS A 49 3.65 24.06 -14.88
N GLU A 50 4.62 23.42 -15.54
CA GLU A 50 4.35 22.44 -16.59
C GLU A 50 3.49 21.28 -16.07
N LEU A 51 3.77 20.80 -14.86
CA LEU A 51 2.96 19.79 -14.19
C LEU A 51 1.53 20.26 -13.94
N LYS A 52 1.30 21.51 -13.49
CA LYS A 52 -0.05 22.07 -13.33
C LYS A 52 -0.78 22.26 -14.66
N ASP A 53 -0.05 22.62 -15.71
CA ASP A 53 -0.63 22.89 -17.03
C ASP A 53 -1.08 21.58 -17.71
N LEU A 54 -0.36 20.47 -17.49
CA LEU A 54 -0.64 19.15 -18.08
C LEU A 54 -1.47 18.23 -17.18
N ASP A 55 -1.26 18.29 -15.87
CA ASP A 55 -1.97 17.54 -14.84
C ASP A 55 -2.26 18.43 -13.61
N PRO A 56 -3.31 19.28 -13.69
CA PRO A 56 -3.68 20.19 -12.62
C PRO A 56 -3.98 19.48 -11.29
N GLU A 57 -4.39 18.20 -11.32
CA GLU A 57 -4.76 17.45 -10.13
C GLU A 57 -3.56 16.91 -9.34
N ALA A 58 -2.43 16.65 -10.00
CA ALA A 58 -1.20 16.15 -9.39
C ALA A 58 -0.60 17.11 -8.35
N VAL A 59 -0.75 18.42 -8.55
CA VAL A 59 -0.10 19.44 -7.70
C VAL A 59 -0.96 19.86 -6.51
N VAL A 60 -2.27 19.70 -6.61
CA VAL A 60 -3.23 20.29 -5.66
C VAL A 60 -3.47 19.40 -4.44
N ASN A 61 -3.26 18.09 -4.52
CA ASN A 61 -3.91 17.17 -3.57
C ASN A 61 -2.97 16.35 -2.66
N VAL A 62 -1.66 16.28 -2.92
CA VAL A 62 -0.75 15.44 -2.09
C VAL A 62 -0.49 16.07 -0.72
N GLY A 63 -0.73 15.34 0.36
CA GLY A 63 -0.68 15.80 1.75
C GLY A 63 -1.99 16.43 2.25
N GLN A 64 -3.13 16.15 1.60
CA GLN A 64 -4.45 16.63 2.00
C GLN A 64 -5.39 15.45 2.30
N VAL A 65 -6.25 15.63 3.31
CA VAL A 65 -7.26 14.62 3.70
C VAL A 65 -8.17 14.24 2.52
N SER A 66 -8.45 15.19 1.62
CA SER A 66 -9.26 14.98 0.39
C SER A 66 -8.65 13.94 -0.57
N TYR A 67 -7.32 13.86 -0.65
CA TYR A 67 -6.63 12.89 -1.48
C TYR A 67 -6.62 11.51 -0.83
N LEU A 68 -6.42 11.45 0.48
CA LEU A 68 -6.61 10.22 1.24
C LEU A 68 -8.04 9.67 1.05
N ASP A 69 -9.06 10.55 1.07
CA ASP A 69 -10.45 10.18 0.79
C ASP A 69 -10.68 9.75 -0.66
N ARG A 70 -9.93 10.31 -1.62
CA ARG A 70 -9.96 9.84 -3.01
C ARG A 70 -9.39 8.44 -3.14
N ILE A 71 -8.23 8.16 -2.53
CA ILE A 71 -7.62 6.83 -2.50
C ILE A 71 -8.62 5.80 -1.97
N CYS A 72 -9.30 6.10 -0.85
CA CYS A 72 -10.31 5.21 -0.27
C CYS A 72 -11.51 4.98 -1.20
N ARG A 73 -11.98 6.02 -1.91
CA ARG A 73 -13.09 5.91 -2.87
C ARG A 73 -12.73 5.05 -4.08
N GLU A 74 -11.50 5.18 -4.59
CA GLU A 74 -10.98 4.35 -5.68
C GLU A 74 -10.81 2.87 -5.28
N HIS A 75 -10.65 2.60 -3.98
CA HIS A 75 -10.36 1.28 -3.42
C HIS A 75 -11.40 0.89 -2.37
N THR A 76 -12.67 0.82 -2.78
CA THR A 76 -13.78 0.47 -1.88
C THR A 76 -14.17 -1.01 -2.01
N GLN A 77 -14.72 -1.57 -0.93
CA GLN A 77 -15.24 -2.95 -0.88
C GLN A 77 -14.22 -4.02 -1.31
N LEU A 78 -12.94 -3.84 -0.97
CA LEU A 78 -11.91 -4.81 -1.28
C LEU A 78 -12.05 -6.07 -0.43
N SER A 79 -12.08 -7.22 -1.09
CA SER A 79 -12.04 -8.54 -0.46
C SER A 79 -10.63 -9.13 -0.53
N GLN A 80 -10.35 -10.18 0.25
CA GLN A 80 -9.03 -10.82 0.27
C GLN A 80 -8.53 -11.30 -1.11
N SER A 81 -9.41 -11.53 -2.09
CA SER A 81 -9.03 -11.92 -3.45
C SER A 81 -8.55 -10.77 -4.34
N ASN A 82 -8.80 -9.51 -3.97
CA ASN A 82 -8.40 -8.33 -4.73
C ASN A 82 -6.92 -7.98 -4.48
N VAL A 83 -6.02 -8.94 -4.73
CA VAL A 83 -4.61 -8.85 -4.28
C VAL A 83 -3.89 -7.65 -4.90
N ALA A 84 -4.04 -7.41 -6.20
CA ALA A 84 -3.38 -6.31 -6.90
C ALA A 84 -3.88 -4.95 -6.40
N GLU A 85 -5.18 -4.81 -6.24
CA GLU A 85 -5.83 -3.59 -5.76
C GLU A 85 -5.49 -3.31 -4.29
N ILE A 86 -5.38 -4.35 -3.46
CA ILE A 86 -4.94 -4.22 -2.06
C ILE A 86 -3.49 -3.74 -2.01
N HIS A 87 -2.59 -4.27 -2.84
CA HIS A 87 -1.21 -3.78 -2.91
C HIS A 87 -1.14 -2.33 -3.41
N SER A 88 -1.99 -1.95 -4.38
CA SER A 88 -2.13 -0.57 -4.84
C SER A 88 -2.57 0.36 -3.70
N LEU A 89 -3.65 -0.01 -2.99
CA LEU A 89 -4.15 0.73 -1.82
C LEU A 89 -3.05 0.90 -0.78
N ILE A 90 -2.37 -0.17 -0.37
CA ILE A 90 -1.30 -0.12 0.65
C ILE A 90 -0.23 0.90 0.26
N ARG A 91 0.26 0.85 -0.97
CA ARG A 91 1.31 1.76 -1.44
C ARG A 91 0.84 3.22 -1.45
N LYS A 92 -0.31 3.50 -2.07
CA LYS A 92 -0.87 4.87 -2.18
C LYS A 92 -1.20 5.44 -0.80
N PHE A 93 -1.94 4.67 0.02
CA PHE A 93 -2.38 5.10 1.35
C PHE A 93 -1.20 5.30 2.30
N LYS A 94 -0.18 4.42 2.27
CA LYS A 94 1.02 4.57 3.12
C LYS A 94 1.81 5.83 2.77
N GLY A 95 1.93 6.13 1.47
CA GLY A 95 2.57 7.36 1.00
C GLY A 95 1.89 8.59 1.61
N GLU A 96 0.59 8.68 1.46
CA GLU A 96 -0.21 9.83 1.93
C GLU A 96 -0.30 9.90 3.47
N ALA A 97 -0.53 8.78 4.14
CA ALA A 97 -0.61 8.71 5.59
C ALA A 97 0.68 9.17 6.29
N LYS A 98 1.85 8.93 5.67
CA LYS A 98 3.14 9.43 6.19
C LYS A 98 3.16 10.96 6.22
N LEU A 99 2.62 11.62 5.20
CA LEU A 99 2.56 13.08 5.10
C LEU A 99 1.57 13.66 6.13
N LEU A 100 0.46 12.96 6.34
CA LEU A 100 -0.62 13.37 7.24
C LEU A 100 -0.39 12.98 8.71
N SER A 101 0.65 12.20 9.02
CA SER A 101 0.91 11.67 10.38
C SER A 101 1.12 12.74 11.47
N LYS A 102 1.44 13.98 11.09
CA LYS A 102 1.59 15.11 12.02
C LYS A 102 0.28 15.87 12.29
N VAL A 103 -0.77 15.61 11.51
CA VAL A 103 -2.05 16.34 11.54
C VAL A 103 -3.26 15.45 11.74
N LEU A 104 -3.17 14.15 11.41
CA LEU A 104 -4.20 13.16 11.68
C LEU A 104 -3.76 12.21 12.78
N HIS A 105 -4.67 11.93 13.71
CA HIS A 105 -4.51 10.84 14.67
C HIS A 105 -4.39 9.50 13.94
N ASN A 106 -3.60 8.59 14.53
CA ASN A 106 -3.40 7.25 13.97
C ASN A 106 -4.73 6.49 13.87
N SER A 107 -5.63 6.64 14.86
CA SER A 107 -6.97 6.06 14.84
C SER A 107 -7.78 6.45 13.60
N THR A 108 -7.73 7.74 13.20
CA THR A 108 -8.38 8.23 11.99
C THR A 108 -7.83 7.57 10.73
N LEU A 109 -6.50 7.43 10.64
CA LEU A 109 -5.84 6.77 9.51
C LEU A 109 -6.21 5.28 9.42
N VAL A 110 -6.22 4.59 10.57
CA VAL A 110 -6.61 3.18 10.64
C VAL A 110 -8.07 3.00 10.22
N ASN A 111 -8.98 3.82 10.74
CA ASN A 111 -10.41 3.73 10.41
C ASN A 111 -10.66 3.93 8.92
N LYS A 112 -10.04 4.96 8.32
CA LYS A 112 -10.14 5.21 6.87
C LYS A 112 -9.59 4.04 6.04
N PHE A 113 -8.47 3.47 6.45
CA PHE A 113 -7.88 2.31 5.77
C PHE A 113 -8.77 1.07 5.88
N MET A 114 -9.32 0.79 7.06
CA MET A 114 -10.19 -0.37 7.29
C MET A 114 -11.52 -0.28 6.51
N GLN A 115 -12.06 0.92 6.31
CA GLN A 115 -13.27 1.17 5.51
C GLN A 115 -13.12 0.82 4.01
N CYS A 116 -11.90 0.65 3.53
CA CYS A 116 -11.64 0.23 2.15
C CYS A 116 -12.00 -1.24 1.89
N PHE A 117 -12.12 -2.06 2.94
CA PHE A 117 -12.37 -3.50 2.83
C PHE A 117 -13.85 -3.84 2.99
N THR A 118 -14.25 -4.99 2.46
CA THR A 118 -15.57 -5.55 2.77
C THR A 118 -15.68 -5.85 4.27
N PRO A 119 -16.89 -5.78 4.87
CA PRO A 119 -17.07 -6.10 6.30
C PRO A 119 -16.52 -7.48 6.67
N THR A 120 -16.73 -8.49 5.81
CA THR A 120 -16.21 -9.84 6.01
C THR A 120 -14.69 -9.87 6.09
N PHE A 121 -13.99 -9.14 5.21
CA PHE A 121 -12.54 -9.13 5.23
C PHE A 121 -11.98 -8.27 6.36
N ALA A 122 -12.63 -7.15 6.69
CA ALA A 122 -12.30 -6.32 7.85
C ALA A 122 -12.32 -7.15 9.14
N ASN A 123 -13.34 -7.97 9.37
CA ASN A 123 -13.42 -8.86 10.53
C ASN A 123 -12.23 -9.85 10.59
N VAL A 124 -11.82 -10.43 9.45
CA VAL A 124 -10.66 -11.33 9.40
C VAL A 124 -9.35 -10.60 9.73
N ILE A 125 -9.23 -9.33 9.30
CA ILE A 125 -8.09 -8.48 9.64
C ILE A 125 -8.08 -8.20 11.15
N GLU A 126 -9.22 -7.84 11.73
CA GLU A 126 -9.39 -7.57 13.16
C GLU A 126 -9.08 -8.80 14.02
N ASP A 127 -9.63 -9.96 13.68
CA ASP A 127 -9.33 -11.23 14.36
C ASP A 127 -7.82 -11.52 14.34
N LYS A 128 -7.17 -11.26 13.21
CA LYS A 128 -5.73 -11.49 13.08
C LYS A 128 -4.90 -10.46 13.84
N LEU A 129 -5.34 -9.20 13.90
CA LEU A 129 -4.74 -8.17 14.73
C LEU A 129 -4.85 -8.53 16.20
N LEU A 130 -6.04 -8.94 16.64
CA LEU A 130 -6.30 -9.37 18.02
C LEU A 130 -5.44 -10.58 18.40
N SER A 131 -5.42 -11.61 17.56
CA SER A 131 -4.61 -12.80 17.77
C SER A 131 -3.11 -12.51 17.85
N LYS A 132 -2.61 -11.53 17.07
CA LYS A 132 -1.18 -11.24 16.99
C LYS A 132 -0.71 -10.24 18.05
N TYR A 133 -1.53 -9.25 18.36
CA TYR A 133 -1.15 -8.08 19.13
C TYR A 133 -1.91 -7.96 20.47
N GLY A 134 -2.89 -8.82 20.73
CA GLY A 134 -3.66 -8.85 21.97
C GLY A 134 -4.72 -7.75 22.05
N HIS A 135 -5.49 -7.78 23.13
CA HIS A 135 -6.51 -6.75 23.40
C HIS A 135 -5.87 -5.41 23.80
N PHE A 136 -6.50 -4.31 23.41
CA PHE A 136 -6.09 -2.96 23.79
C PHE A 136 -6.15 -2.69 25.31
N LYS A 137 -6.94 -3.48 26.05
CA LYS A 137 -7.05 -3.44 27.52
C LYS A 137 -5.89 -4.13 28.24
N ASP A 138 -4.93 -4.67 27.49
CA ASP A 138 -3.75 -5.31 28.08
C ASP A 138 -2.86 -4.23 28.72
N ALA A 139 -2.65 -4.32 30.04
CA ALA A 139 -1.98 -3.32 30.85
C ALA A 139 -0.53 -3.05 30.38
N ALA A 140 0.07 -3.99 29.65
CA ALA A 140 1.40 -3.84 29.06
C ALA A 140 1.45 -2.84 27.88
N ARG A 141 0.31 -2.47 27.29
CA ARG A 141 0.28 -1.67 26.05
C ARG A 141 0.04 -0.17 26.25
N ASN A 142 -0.47 0.28 27.40
CA ASN A 142 -0.74 1.71 27.70
C ASN A 142 -1.39 2.49 26.53
N ARG A 143 -2.39 1.91 25.84
CA ARG A 143 -3.08 2.58 24.71
C ARG A 143 -4.49 3.01 25.08
N HIS A 144 -4.94 4.13 24.50
CA HIS A 144 -6.32 4.59 24.58
C HIS A 144 -7.25 3.63 23.84
N GLU A 145 -8.50 3.50 24.29
CA GLU A 145 -9.52 2.59 23.70
C GLU A 145 -9.76 2.85 22.21
N ASP A 146 -9.57 4.10 21.77
CA ASP A 146 -9.73 4.55 20.39
C ASP A 146 -8.49 4.34 19.50
N GLU A 147 -7.35 3.94 20.07
CA GLU A 147 -6.07 3.71 19.35
C GLU A 147 -5.59 2.25 19.53
N GLN A 148 -6.46 1.31 19.18
CA GLN A 148 -6.21 -0.13 19.40
C GLN A 148 -4.97 -0.64 18.62
N TYR A 149 -4.81 -0.21 17.36
CA TYR A 149 -3.72 -0.65 16.49
C TYR A 149 -3.05 0.52 15.77
N GLY A 150 -1.74 0.42 15.53
CA GLY A 150 -1.01 1.32 14.65
C GLY A 150 -1.27 0.98 13.19
N LEU A 151 -1.31 1.98 12.30
CA LEU A 151 -1.49 1.76 10.85
C LEU A 151 -0.46 0.76 10.29
N ALA A 152 0.78 0.78 10.78
CA ALA A 152 1.81 -0.18 10.39
C ALA A 152 1.47 -1.63 10.81
N GLU A 153 0.86 -1.82 12.00
CA GLU A 153 0.42 -3.14 12.49
C GLU A 153 -0.69 -3.69 11.57
N VAL A 154 -1.65 -2.84 11.19
CA VAL A 154 -2.75 -3.15 10.27
C VAL A 154 -2.24 -3.52 8.89
N ILE A 155 -1.41 -2.68 8.26
CA ILE A 155 -0.83 -2.95 6.93
C ILE A 155 -0.04 -4.26 6.92
N THR A 156 0.71 -4.55 7.99
CA THR A 156 1.45 -5.81 8.13
C THR A 156 0.53 -7.02 8.11
N VAL A 157 -0.60 -6.96 8.83
CA VAL A 157 -1.59 -8.05 8.87
C VAL A 157 -2.25 -8.22 7.50
N VAL A 158 -2.69 -7.13 6.87
CA VAL A 158 -3.33 -7.19 5.54
C VAL A 158 -2.39 -7.82 4.52
N THR A 159 -1.13 -7.38 4.48
CA THR A 159 -0.10 -7.93 3.58
C THR A 159 0.09 -9.43 3.79
N ALA A 160 0.15 -9.88 5.05
CA ALA A 160 0.30 -11.29 5.37
C ALA A 160 -0.95 -12.14 5.07
N LEU A 161 -2.14 -11.54 5.04
CA LEU A 161 -3.39 -12.22 4.68
C LEU A 161 -3.53 -12.40 3.17
N VAL A 162 -3.10 -11.42 2.36
CA VAL A 162 -3.14 -11.55 0.90
C VAL A 162 -1.99 -12.41 0.35
N GLY A 163 -0.81 -12.38 0.98
CA GLY A 163 0.32 -13.22 0.57
C GLY A 163 0.13 -14.73 0.82
N ARG A 164 -0.74 -15.14 1.75
CA ARG A 164 -0.94 -16.55 2.11
C ARG A 164 -1.73 -17.38 1.08
N LYS A 165 -2.50 -16.75 0.18
CA LYS A 165 -3.19 -17.49 -0.90
C LYS A 165 -2.24 -18.01 -1.98
N SER A 166 -1.08 -17.37 -2.18
CA SER A 166 -0.10 -17.82 -3.17
C SER A 166 0.52 -19.18 -2.84
N LEU A 167 0.57 -19.58 -1.57
CA LEU A 167 1.25 -20.81 -1.13
C LEU A 167 0.35 -22.05 -1.06
N HIS A 168 -0.98 -21.90 -1.15
CA HIS A 168 -1.90 -23.04 -1.13
C HIS A 168 -2.34 -23.51 -2.52
N SER A 169 -2.13 -22.71 -3.56
CA SER A 169 -2.40 -23.11 -4.95
C SER A 169 -1.34 -24.10 -5.49
N ASP A 170 -0.10 -24.02 -5.00
CA ASP A 170 1.01 -24.85 -5.50
C ASP A 170 1.11 -26.23 -4.84
N ARG A 171 0.36 -26.49 -3.76
CA ARG A 171 0.41 -27.79 -3.06
C ARG A 171 -0.54 -28.85 -3.60
N ILE A 172 -1.47 -28.50 -4.50
CA ILE A 172 -2.45 -29.47 -5.04
C ILE A 172 -1.93 -30.16 -6.31
N ILE A 173 -0.86 -29.66 -6.97
CA ILE A 173 -0.38 -30.22 -8.25
C ILE A 173 0.73 -31.28 -8.07
N SER A 174 1.29 -31.48 -6.86
CA SER A 174 2.45 -32.37 -6.64
C SER A 174 2.19 -33.63 -5.81
N GLY A 175 0.97 -34.15 -5.80
CA GLY A 175 0.68 -35.43 -5.17
C GLY A 175 -0.37 -36.17 -5.96
N ASP A 176 0.07 -37.00 -6.92
CA ASP A 176 -0.55 -38.26 -7.33
C ASP A 176 0.10 -38.78 -8.64
N ILE A 177 1.31 -39.35 -8.54
CA ILE A 177 1.75 -40.42 -9.45
C ILE A 177 2.55 -41.43 -8.62
N GLU A 178 1.85 -42.33 -7.94
CA GLU A 178 2.41 -43.62 -7.49
C GLU A 178 1.84 -44.76 -8.34
N THR A 179 2.70 -45.26 -9.23
CA THR A 179 2.91 -46.66 -9.62
C THR A 179 1.73 -47.64 -9.72
N VAL A 180 1.44 -48.10 -10.94
CA VAL A 180 0.96 -49.47 -11.19
C VAL A 180 2.04 -50.22 -11.95
N GLY A 181 2.68 -51.17 -11.26
CA GLY A 181 3.67 -52.08 -11.85
C GLY A 181 3.01 -53.25 -12.56
N THR A 182 3.45 -53.53 -13.79
CA THR A 182 3.08 -54.73 -14.54
C THR A 182 4.17 -55.78 -14.37
N LYS A 183 3.86 -56.90 -13.71
CA LYS A 183 4.64 -58.15 -13.74
C LYS A 183 3.74 -59.25 -14.29
N GLU A 184 4.08 -59.80 -15.44
CA GLU A 184 3.80 -61.19 -15.86
C GLU A 184 4.93 -61.59 -16.82
N SER A 185 5.97 -62.31 -16.38
CA SER A 185 6.04 -63.77 -16.16
C SER A 185 6.09 -64.59 -17.45
N LEU A 186 7.30 -64.72 -18.02
CA LEU A 186 7.67 -65.81 -18.94
C LEU A 186 8.13 -67.03 -18.12
N LYS A 187 7.45 -68.17 -18.27
CA LYS A 187 8.03 -69.48 -18.00
C LYS A 187 7.67 -70.45 -19.13
N LYS A 188 8.72 -71.07 -19.65
CA LYS A 188 8.74 -72.16 -20.62
C LYS A 188 8.01 -73.39 -20.10
N GLU A 189 7.30 -74.08 -21.00
CA GLU A 189 7.46 -75.51 -21.31
C GLU A 189 7.12 -75.75 -22.79
#